data_AF-A0A7X5PD56-F1
#
_entry.id   AF-A0A7X5PD56-F1
#
_cell.length_a   1.000
_cell.length_b   1.000
_cell.length_c   1.000
_cell.angle_alpha   90.00
_cell.angle_beta   90.00
_cell.angle_gamma   90.00
#
_symmetry.space_group_name_H-M   'P 1'
#
loop_
_entity.id
_entity.type
_entity.pdbx_description
1 polymer ?
#
loop_
_entity_poly.entity_id
_entity_poly.type
_entity_poly.pdbx_seq_one_letter_code
_entity_poly.pdbx_strand_id
1 'polypeptide(L)'
;MKFKKSVYIVIFTLIILFIPCFIHTKKDVSTTNKLSNKTKEISKNEVDRNEMSVFSSNTCFKKTYYINKNKVPVYKNFDSNSQVLYYLYEDDIIVSYKEQNGYIFCEEGNLGRKGWIKKNKENLKGILHKNTEYKVDVDLIDQKIKVYKNDKIIKNIQCSTGVIGKQDTETPLGIFYITNKGKYFYSNKYNQGGRYYIKFFANYLIHSIPVDKNGNIIEEEKDKLGFPTSHGCIRVPMEDSKWLYRNIPNKSLIIIHY
;
A
#
# COMPACT_ATOMS: atom_id res chain seq x y z
N MET A 1 10.00 -20.60 -62.77
CA MET A 1 10.15 -19.71 -61.59
C MET A 1 10.52 -20.58 -60.40
N LYS A 2 11.78 -20.52 -59.93
CA LYS A 2 12.31 -21.36 -58.84
C LYS A 2 11.95 -20.74 -57.49
N PHE A 3 11.14 -21.44 -56.67
CA PHE A 3 10.90 -21.04 -55.28
C PHE A 3 11.99 -21.60 -54.37
N LYS A 4 12.80 -20.71 -53.76
CA LYS A 4 13.78 -21.06 -52.72
C LYS A 4 13.02 -21.34 -51.41
N LYS A 5 13.18 -22.55 -50.84
CA LYS A 5 12.84 -22.83 -49.44
C LYS A 5 13.99 -22.33 -48.55
N SER A 6 13.71 -21.35 -47.69
CA SER A 6 14.62 -20.98 -46.59
C SER A 6 14.37 -21.89 -45.40
N VAL A 7 15.40 -22.63 -45.00
CA VAL A 7 15.44 -23.43 -43.77
C VAL A 7 15.91 -22.50 -42.64
N TYR A 8 15.09 -22.29 -41.63
CA TYR A 8 15.49 -21.61 -40.39
C TYR A 8 15.96 -22.65 -39.38
N ILE A 9 17.25 -22.62 -39.05
CA ILE A 9 17.85 -23.43 -37.98
C ILE A 9 17.68 -22.65 -36.67
N VAL A 10 16.87 -23.17 -35.75
CA VAL A 10 16.72 -22.63 -34.39
C VAL A 10 17.81 -23.26 -33.53
N ILE A 11 18.82 -22.47 -33.14
CA ILE A 11 19.86 -22.89 -32.19
C ILE A 11 19.29 -22.68 -30.77
N PHE A 12 19.00 -23.77 -30.08
CA PHE A 12 18.56 -23.77 -28.68
C PHE A 12 19.80 -23.77 -27.77
N THR A 13 20.19 -22.60 -27.25
CA THR A 13 21.28 -22.50 -26.27
C THR A 13 20.78 -22.91 -24.88
N LEU A 14 21.18 -24.10 -24.43
CA LEU A 14 20.99 -24.59 -23.08
C LEU A 14 21.92 -23.81 -22.13
N ILE A 15 21.36 -22.98 -21.23
CA ILE A 15 22.12 -22.35 -20.15
C ILE A 15 22.07 -23.29 -18.95
N ILE A 16 23.17 -24.01 -18.70
CA ILE A 16 23.37 -24.83 -17.49
C ILE A 16 23.84 -23.90 -16.37
N LEU A 17 22.94 -23.57 -15.43
CA LEU A 17 23.30 -22.88 -14.18
C LEU A 17 23.83 -23.90 -13.17
N PHE A 18 25.14 -23.89 -12.95
CA PHE A 18 25.79 -24.58 -11.84
C PHE A 18 25.42 -23.89 -10.52
N ILE A 19 24.68 -24.59 -9.66
CA ILE A 19 24.47 -24.21 -8.25
C ILE A 19 25.59 -24.87 -7.42
N PRO A 20 26.46 -24.12 -6.72
CA PRO A 20 27.37 -24.74 -5.77
C PRO A 20 26.59 -25.16 -4.52
N CYS A 21 26.48 -26.47 -4.35
CA CYS A 21 26.00 -27.11 -3.13
C CYS A 21 27.04 -26.87 -2.02
N PHE A 22 26.71 -26.04 -1.02
CA PHE A 22 27.57 -25.87 0.16
C PHE A 22 27.47 -27.11 1.04
N ILE A 23 28.58 -27.84 1.09
CA ILE A 23 28.81 -28.98 1.97
C ILE A 23 28.88 -28.50 3.42
N HIS A 24 28.04 -29.08 4.27
CA HIS A 24 28.05 -28.90 5.71
C HIS A 24 29.12 -29.81 6.33
N THR A 25 30.18 -29.24 6.89
CA THR A 25 31.11 -29.96 7.77
C THR A 25 31.07 -29.34 9.17
N LYS A 26 30.56 -30.11 10.13
CA LYS A 26 30.78 -29.86 11.56
C LYS A 26 32.22 -30.17 11.90
N LYS A 27 32.89 -29.25 12.62
CA LYS A 27 34.00 -29.57 13.51
C LYS A 27 34.05 -28.55 14.64
N ASP A 28 33.83 -29.03 15.85
CA ASP A 28 34.03 -28.33 17.11
C ASP A 28 35.51 -27.99 17.32
N VAL A 29 35.81 -26.78 17.80
CA VAL A 29 36.98 -26.50 18.64
C VAL A 29 36.63 -25.40 19.65
N SER A 30 36.60 -25.80 20.92
CA SER A 30 36.66 -24.93 22.09
C SER A 30 38.05 -24.29 22.22
N THR A 31 38.13 -22.98 22.47
CA THR A 31 39.23 -22.43 23.27
C THR A 31 38.82 -21.12 23.95
N THR A 32 39.27 -21.02 25.20
CA THR A 32 38.88 -20.13 26.29
C THR A 32 39.71 -18.83 26.38
N ASN A 33 39.09 -17.81 26.98
CA ASN A 33 39.65 -16.66 27.75
C ASN A 33 40.36 -15.55 26.94
N LYS A 34 40.24 -14.24 27.21
CA LYS A 34 40.08 -13.54 28.51
C LYS A 34 39.80 -12.02 28.31
N LEU A 35 38.88 -11.46 29.13
CA LEU A 35 38.76 -10.08 29.69
C LEU A 35 38.77 -8.82 28.76
N SER A 36 38.01 -7.72 28.97
CA SER A 36 37.24 -7.23 30.12
C SER A 36 36.28 -6.07 29.72
N ASN A 37 35.11 -6.06 30.38
CA ASN A 37 34.29 -4.96 30.89
C ASN A 37 34.28 -3.58 30.20
N LYS A 38 33.11 -3.21 29.67
CA LYS A 38 32.41 -1.99 30.10
C LYS A 38 30.90 -2.15 29.98
N THR A 39 30.26 -2.41 31.11
CA THR A 39 28.81 -2.32 31.29
C THR A 39 28.39 -0.87 31.05
N LYS A 40 27.44 -0.68 30.13
CA LYS A 40 26.49 0.43 30.21
C LYS A 40 25.12 -0.17 29.99
N GLU A 41 24.41 -0.36 31.09
CA GLU A 41 22.97 -0.57 31.09
C GLU A 41 22.32 0.45 30.17
N ILE A 42 21.69 -0.04 29.11
CA ILE A 42 20.57 0.66 28.51
C ILE A 42 19.37 -0.14 28.96
N SER A 43 18.63 0.45 29.90
CA SER A 43 17.29 0.04 30.28
C SER A 43 16.51 -0.32 29.01
N LYS A 44 16.19 -1.60 28.86
CA LYS A 44 15.17 -2.07 27.94
C LYS A 44 13.86 -1.45 28.41
N ASN A 45 13.52 -0.28 27.87
CA ASN A 45 12.12 0.09 27.76
C ASN A 45 11.48 -1.02 26.92
N GLU A 46 10.50 -1.70 27.50
CA GLU A 46 9.58 -2.55 26.77
C GLU A 46 9.06 -1.75 25.58
N VAL A 47 9.59 -2.06 24.39
CA VAL A 47 8.91 -1.71 23.15
C VAL A 47 7.61 -2.50 23.22
N ASP A 48 6.51 -1.80 23.45
CA ASP A 48 5.17 -2.41 23.44
C ASP A 48 5.06 -3.22 22.15
N ARG A 49 4.74 -4.52 22.27
CA ARG A 49 4.63 -5.43 21.12
C ARG A 49 3.50 -5.02 20.17
N ASN A 50 2.70 -4.02 20.53
CA ASN A 50 1.60 -3.46 19.74
C ASN A 50 2.02 -2.32 18.79
N GLU A 51 3.28 -1.87 18.86
CA GLU A 51 3.73 -0.63 18.23
C GLU A 51 4.82 -0.90 17.17
N MET A 52 4.42 -0.89 15.89
CA MET A 52 5.35 -1.02 14.75
C MET A 52 5.34 0.25 13.91
N SER A 53 6.53 0.81 13.64
CA SER A 53 6.70 1.91 12.70
C SER A 53 6.75 1.38 11.27
N VAL A 54 5.74 1.70 10.45
CA VAL A 54 5.72 1.27 9.04
C VAL A 54 6.17 2.42 8.15
N PHE A 55 7.29 2.22 7.46
CA PHE A 55 7.72 3.07 6.36
C PHE A 55 7.24 2.46 5.05
N SER A 56 6.70 3.27 4.14
CA SER A 56 6.39 2.81 2.78
C SER A 56 7.65 2.25 2.13
N SER A 57 7.55 1.10 1.45
CA SER A 57 8.68 0.48 0.74
C SER A 57 9.36 1.46 -0.23
N ASN A 58 10.70 1.37 -0.34
CA ASN A 58 11.45 2.11 -1.36
C ASN A 58 11.07 1.70 -2.79
N THR A 59 10.41 0.56 -2.97
CA THR A 59 9.97 0.04 -4.27
C THR A 59 8.61 0.58 -4.72
N CYS A 60 7.84 1.24 -3.84
CA CYS A 60 6.55 1.82 -4.19
C CYS A 60 6.71 3.24 -4.71
N PHE A 61 6.05 3.56 -5.83
CA PHE A 61 6.04 4.93 -6.38
C PHE A 61 5.27 5.89 -5.48
N LYS A 62 4.22 5.39 -4.81
CA LYS A 62 3.40 6.15 -3.87
C LYS A 62 3.85 5.93 -2.43
N LYS A 63 4.48 6.94 -1.84
CA LYS A 63 4.99 6.87 -0.46
C LYS A 63 4.03 7.53 0.50
N THR A 64 3.56 6.78 1.49
CA THR A 64 2.67 7.31 2.53
C THR A 64 3.49 7.94 3.66
N TYR A 65 3.09 9.15 4.07
CA TYR A 65 3.64 9.84 5.23
C TYR A 65 2.52 10.33 6.14
N TYR A 66 2.88 10.66 7.37
CA TYR A 66 1.96 11.15 8.38
C TYR A 66 2.45 12.47 8.93
N ILE A 67 1.52 13.38 9.17
CA ILE A 67 1.85 14.73 9.59
C ILE A 67 2.22 14.74 11.07
N ASN A 68 3.40 15.27 11.39
CA ASN A 68 4.00 15.21 12.73
C ASN A 68 3.53 16.32 13.67
N LYS A 69 2.97 17.41 13.13
CA LYS A 69 2.55 18.57 13.94
C LYS A 69 1.34 19.26 13.35
N ASN A 70 0.67 20.05 14.18
CA ASN A 70 -0.43 20.89 13.71
C ASN A 70 0.05 22.03 12.81
N LYS A 71 -0.79 22.38 11.83
CA LYS A 71 -0.59 23.50 10.89
C LYS A 71 0.68 23.37 10.03
N VAL A 72 0.93 22.19 9.47
CA VAL A 72 1.95 22.03 8.42
C VAL A 72 1.45 22.67 7.11
N PRO A 73 2.16 23.65 6.54
CA PRO A 73 1.74 24.31 5.32
C PRO A 73 1.92 23.41 4.10
N VAL A 74 0.92 23.42 3.21
CA VAL A 74 1.00 22.81 1.89
C VAL A 74 1.05 23.91 0.84
N TYR A 75 2.10 23.89 0.02
CA TYR A 75 2.45 24.93 -0.92
C TYR A 75 2.00 24.61 -2.34
N LYS A 76 1.81 25.65 -3.16
CA LYS A 76 1.53 25.51 -4.58
C LYS A 76 2.74 24.99 -5.37
N ASN A 77 3.95 25.44 -5.01
CA ASN A 77 5.23 25.02 -5.60
C ASN A 77 6.22 24.55 -4.50
N PHE A 78 7.32 23.91 -4.90
CA PHE A 78 8.35 23.36 -4.00
C PHE A 78 9.32 24.43 -3.43
N ASP A 79 8.79 25.57 -3.02
CA ASP A 79 9.56 26.66 -2.40
C ASP A 79 8.80 27.25 -1.20
N SER A 80 9.52 27.68 -0.17
CA SER A 80 8.94 28.20 1.07
C SER A 80 8.26 29.56 0.90
N ASN A 81 8.60 30.33 -0.14
CA ASN A 81 7.92 31.59 -0.45
C ASN A 81 6.69 31.38 -1.35
N SER A 82 6.39 30.14 -1.72
CA SER A 82 5.20 29.82 -2.52
C SER A 82 3.92 30.06 -1.72
N GLN A 83 2.82 30.32 -2.44
CA GLN A 83 1.50 30.41 -1.86
C GLN A 83 1.14 29.14 -1.07
N VAL A 84 0.75 29.32 0.20
CA VAL A 84 0.15 28.25 1.01
C VAL A 84 -1.28 28.02 0.51
N LEU A 85 -1.58 26.81 0.07
CA LEU A 85 -2.89 26.39 -0.39
C LEU A 85 -3.81 26.03 0.78
N TYR A 86 -3.27 25.31 1.77
CA TYR A 86 -3.97 24.87 2.97
C TYR A 86 -2.97 24.37 4.01
N TYR A 87 -3.49 24.03 5.19
CA TYR A 87 -2.73 23.44 6.28
C TYR A 87 -3.21 22.01 6.54
N LEU A 88 -2.27 21.15 6.94
CA LEU A 88 -2.52 19.84 7.50
C LEU A 88 -2.26 19.84 9.01
N TYR A 89 -2.88 18.90 9.70
CA TYR A 89 -2.84 18.76 11.14
C TYR A 89 -2.19 17.45 11.54
N GLU A 90 -1.82 17.35 12.81
CA GLU A 90 -1.19 16.15 13.33
C GLU A 90 -2.02 14.89 13.00
N ASP A 91 -1.32 13.82 12.63
CA ASP A 91 -1.86 12.52 12.21
C ASP A 91 -2.60 12.51 10.86
N ASP A 92 -2.71 13.64 10.15
CA ASP A 92 -3.18 13.64 8.77
C ASP A 92 -2.29 12.72 7.91
N ILE A 93 -2.93 11.95 7.03
CA ILE A 93 -2.25 11.04 6.10
C ILE A 93 -2.05 11.75 4.78
N ILE A 94 -0.85 11.62 4.22
CA ILE A 94 -0.55 12.05 2.86
C ILE A 94 0.08 10.93 2.05
N VAL A 95 -0.17 10.94 0.74
CA VAL A 95 0.49 10.05 -0.23
C VAL A 95 1.31 10.92 -1.18
N SER A 96 2.62 10.73 -1.16
CA SER A 96 3.58 11.41 -2.03
C SER A 96 3.73 10.67 -3.35
N TYR A 97 3.77 11.44 -4.43
CA TYR A 97 3.94 10.97 -5.80
C TYR A 97 5.35 11.21 -6.33
N LYS A 98 6.04 12.25 -5.85
CA LYS A 98 7.39 12.62 -6.25
C LYS A 98 8.04 13.56 -5.25
N GLU A 99 9.35 13.67 -5.34
CA GLU A 99 10.20 14.49 -4.49
C GLU A 99 11.08 15.39 -5.35
N GLN A 100 11.25 16.64 -4.94
CA GLN A 100 12.07 17.63 -5.63
C GLN A 100 12.57 18.68 -4.63
N ASN A 101 13.89 18.94 -4.64
CA ASN A 101 14.54 19.97 -3.80
C ASN A 101 14.18 19.91 -2.30
N GLY A 102 14.03 18.70 -1.74
CA GLY A 102 13.65 18.53 -0.33
C GLY A 102 12.16 18.77 -0.04
N TYR A 103 11.32 18.85 -1.06
CA TYR A 103 9.86 18.87 -0.95
C TYR A 103 9.25 17.62 -1.58
N ILE A 104 8.11 17.19 -1.05
CA ILE A 104 7.31 16.11 -1.63
C ILE A 104 6.02 16.69 -2.19
N PHE A 105 5.67 16.30 -3.42
CA PHE A 105 4.35 16.55 -3.98
C PHE A 105 3.42 15.43 -3.51
N CYS A 106 2.35 15.79 -2.81
CA CYS A 106 1.47 14.83 -2.15
C CYS A 106 -0.01 15.17 -2.33
N GLU A 107 -0.83 14.14 -2.10
CA GLU A 107 -2.28 14.23 -1.93
C GLU A 107 -2.62 14.00 -0.46
N GLU A 108 -3.58 14.73 0.10
CA GLU A 108 -4.08 14.51 1.46
C GLU A 108 -5.32 13.60 1.51
N GLY A 109 -5.44 12.83 2.60
CA GLY A 109 -6.37 11.72 2.69
C GLY A 109 -7.86 12.06 2.88
N ASN A 110 -8.23 13.30 3.15
CA ASN A 110 -9.64 13.67 3.36
C ASN A 110 -10.32 14.07 2.05
N LEU A 111 -9.89 15.17 1.45
CA LEU A 111 -10.50 15.73 0.23
C LEU A 111 -9.69 15.43 -1.04
N GLY A 112 -8.51 14.81 -0.93
CA GLY A 112 -7.65 14.56 -2.08
C GLY A 112 -7.00 15.82 -2.64
N ARG A 113 -6.88 16.89 -1.84
CA ARG A 113 -6.18 18.11 -2.27
C ARG A 113 -4.70 17.79 -2.49
N LYS A 114 -4.08 18.48 -3.45
CA LYS A 114 -2.67 18.26 -3.82
C LYS A 114 -1.83 19.50 -3.64
N GLY A 115 -0.56 19.31 -3.32
CA GLY A 115 0.43 20.37 -3.19
C GLY A 115 1.77 19.86 -2.69
N TRP A 116 2.66 20.78 -2.35
CA TRP A 116 4.02 20.49 -1.92
C TRP A 116 4.20 20.67 -0.42
N ILE A 117 4.93 19.76 0.22
CA ILE A 117 5.29 19.85 1.64
C ILE A 117 6.79 19.67 1.79
N LYS A 118 7.42 20.47 2.66
CA LYS A 118 8.84 20.31 2.97
C LYS A 118 9.06 18.96 3.68
N LYS A 119 9.92 18.12 3.12
CA LYS A 119 10.22 16.78 3.62
C LYS A 119 11.27 16.85 4.72
N ASN A 120 10.81 16.94 5.96
CA ASN A 120 11.67 16.92 7.14
C ASN A 120 10.96 16.23 8.32
N LYS A 121 11.72 15.90 9.37
CA LYS A 121 11.18 15.26 10.57
C LYS A 121 10.24 16.16 11.38
N GLU A 122 10.30 17.47 11.18
CA GLU A 122 9.38 18.41 11.84
C GLU A 122 7.96 18.31 11.28
N ASN A 123 7.83 18.11 9.97
CA ASN A 123 6.54 18.04 9.28
C ASN A 123 6.03 16.61 9.15
N LEU A 124 6.92 15.63 9.01
CA LEU A 124 6.58 14.25 8.68
C LEU A 124 7.11 13.29 9.74
N LYS A 125 6.28 12.31 10.11
CA LYS A 125 6.61 11.18 10.98
C LYS A 125 6.26 9.85 10.33
N GLY A 126 6.89 8.78 10.79
CA GLY A 126 6.35 7.44 10.61
C GLY A 126 5.14 7.26 11.54
N ILE A 127 4.18 6.43 11.16
CA ILE A 127 3.06 6.13 12.06
C ILE A 127 3.44 5.04 13.04
N LEU A 128 2.82 5.14 14.21
CA LEU A 128 2.66 4.06 15.15
C LEU A 128 1.34 3.34 14.86
N HIS A 129 1.40 2.07 14.49
CA HIS A 129 0.21 1.25 14.35
C HIS A 129 -0.60 1.26 15.66
N LYS A 130 -1.90 1.61 15.59
CA LYS A 130 -2.84 1.46 16.70
C LYS A 130 -3.54 0.12 16.55
N ASN A 131 -3.49 -0.71 17.59
CA ASN A 131 -4.23 -1.96 17.56
C ASN A 131 -5.74 -1.67 17.52
N THR A 132 -6.43 -2.31 16.58
CA THR A 132 -7.89 -2.19 16.43
C THR A 132 -8.50 -3.58 16.45
N GLU A 133 -9.70 -3.72 17.02
CA GLU A 133 -10.41 -5.01 17.04
C GLU A 133 -10.47 -5.66 15.65
N TYR A 134 -10.68 -4.86 14.60
CA TYR A 134 -10.71 -5.33 13.22
C TYR A 134 -9.53 -4.80 12.41
N LYS A 135 -8.90 -5.67 11.62
CA LYS A 135 -7.81 -5.32 10.69
C LYS A 135 -8.09 -5.88 9.30
N VAL A 136 -7.91 -5.04 8.28
CA VAL A 136 -7.98 -5.41 6.87
C VAL A 136 -6.57 -5.39 6.32
N ASP A 137 -6.00 -6.56 6.10
CA ASP A 137 -4.63 -6.74 5.66
C ASP A 137 -4.61 -7.05 4.17
N VAL A 138 -4.02 -6.17 3.36
CA VAL A 138 -4.06 -6.17 1.90
C VAL A 138 -2.67 -6.43 1.35
N ASP A 139 -2.55 -7.58 0.70
CA ASP A 139 -1.32 -8.01 0.04
C ASP A 139 -1.43 -7.71 -1.46
N LEU A 140 -0.57 -6.80 -1.94
CA LEU A 140 -0.53 -6.39 -3.34
C LEU A 140 0.13 -7.44 -4.25
N ILE A 141 0.98 -8.34 -3.75
CA ILE A 141 1.60 -9.36 -4.59
C ILE A 141 0.67 -10.55 -4.77
N ASP A 142 0.09 -11.01 -3.67
CA ASP A 142 -0.84 -12.14 -3.65
C ASP A 142 -2.25 -11.77 -4.11
N GLN A 143 -2.56 -10.47 -4.21
CA GLN A 143 -3.88 -9.94 -4.56
C GLN A 143 -4.98 -10.51 -3.65
N LYS A 144 -4.72 -10.49 -2.34
CA LYS A 144 -5.61 -11.00 -1.30
C LYS A 144 -5.79 -10.00 -0.18
N ILE A 145 -6.95 -10.10 0.44
CA ILE A 145 -7.27 -9.43 1.70
C ILE A 145 -7.51 -10.48 2.77
N LYS A 146 -6.82 -10.36 3.90
CA LYS A 146 -7.13 -11.09 5.13
C LYS A 146 -7.81 -10.14 6.09
N VAL A 147 -8.99 -10.52 6.56
CA VAL A 147 -9.73 -9.77 7.56
C VAL A 147 -9.56 -10.45 8.90
N TYR A 148 -9.08 -9.70 9.88
CA TYR A 148 -8.88 -10.17 11.24
C TYR A 148 -9.90 -9.54 12.18
N LYS A 149 -10.26 -10.29 13.22
CA LYS A 149 -10.93 -9.81 14.43
C LYS A 149 -10.17 -10.32 15.65
N ASN A 150 -9.64 -9.42 16.49
CA ASN A 150 -8.78 -9.76 17.63
C ASN A 150 -7.67 -10.73 17.21
N ASP A 151 -6.94 -10.35 16.15
CA ASP A 151 -5.83 -11.11 15.53
C ASP A 151 -6.15 -12.51 15.00
N LYS A 152 -7.43 -12.91 14.98
CA LYS A 152 -7.88 -14.14 14.33
C LYS A 152 -8.42 -13.82 12.94
N ILE A 153 -7.97 -14.56 11.93
CA ILE A 153 -8.52 -14.45 10.57
C ILE A 153 -9.98 -14.88 10.61
N ILE A 154 -10.88 -14.00 10.19
CA ILE A 154 -12.31 -14.27 10.06
C ILE A 154 -12.77 -14.33 8.60
N LYS A 155 -11.95 -13.85 7.66
CA LYS A 155 -12.25 -13.92 6.23
C LYS A 155 -11.00 -13.79 5.37
N ASN A 156 -10.99 -14.53 4.26
CA ASN A 156 -10.06 -14.34 3.15
C ASN A 156 -10.87 -13.88 1.93
N ILE A 157 -10.37 -12.89 1.22
CA ILE A 157 -11.05 -12.26 0.08
C ILE A 157 -10.02 -12.12 -1.03
N GLN A 158 -10.39 -12.51 -2.26
CA GLN A 158 -9.60 -12.19 -3.44
C GLN A 158 -9.83 -10.72 -3.80
N CYS A 159 -8.78 -9.99 -4.19
CA CYS A 159 -8.91 -8.60 -4.60
C CYS A 159 -8.18 -8.30 -5.91
N SER A 160 -8.41 -7.10 -6.44
CA SER A 160 -7.68 -6.51 -7.55
C SER A 160 -7.33 -5.07 -7.23
N THR A 161 -6.05 -4.80 -7.04
CA THR A 161 -5.53 -3.48 -6.67
C THR A 161 -5.12 -2.68 -7.89
N GLY A 162 -4.55 -1.50 -7.65
CA GLY A 162 -3.90 -0.70 -8.67
C GLY A 162 -2.75 -1.43 -9.35
N VAL A 163 -2.49 -1.10 -10.62
CA VAL A 163 -1.35 -1.65 -11.37
C VAL A 163 -0.04 -1.36 -10.63
N ILE A 164 0.66 -2.42 -10.22
CA ILE A 164 1.93 -2.35 -9.49
C ILE A 164 2.98 -1.68 -10.37
N GLY A 165 3.79 -0.81 -9.77
CA GLY A 165 4.86 -0.12 -10.50
C GLY A 165 4.38 0.98 -11.46
N LYS A 166 3.10 1.36 -11.44
CA LYS A 166 2.58 2.48 -12.23
C LYS A 166 2.14 3.62 -11.31
N GLN A 167 2.93 4.70 -11.29
CA GLN A 167 2.77 5.83 -10.39
C GLN A 167 1.35 6.41 -10.33
N ASP A 168 0.60 6.44 -11.43
CA ASP A 168 -0.76 7.01 -11.41
C ASP A 168 -1.79 6.08 -10.79
N THR A 169 -1.62 4.77 -10.97
CA THR A 169 -2.66 3.78 -10.68
C THR A 169 -2.32 2.85 -9.53
N GLU A 170 -1.07 2.77 -9.09
CA GLU A 170 -0.67 1.87 -7.99
C GLU A 170 -1.44 2.22 -6.70
N THR A 171 -1.86 1.20 -5.96
CA THR A 171 -2.48 1.41 -4.64
C THR A 171 -1.37 1.78 -3.64
N PRO A 172 -1.50 2.87 -2.87
CA PRO A 172 -0.45 3.31 -1.97
C PRO A 172 -0.23 2.30 -0.84
N LEU A 173 1.03 2.02 -0.52
CA LEU A 173 1.39 1.25 0.65
C LEU A 173 1.23 2.06 1.92
N GLY A 174 0.92 1.40 3.04
CA GLY A 174 0.96 2.03 4.34
C GLY A 174 -0.16 1.56 5.27
N ILE A 175 -0.29 2.31 6.36
CA ILE A 175 -1.34 2.13 7.36
C ILE A 175 -2.41 3.19 7.13
N PHE A 176 -3.65 2.74 6.94
CA PHE A 176 -4.82 3.57 6.78
C PHE A 176 -5.90 3.14 7.77
N TYR A 177 -6.97 3.92 7.83
CA TYR A 177 -8.13 3.60 8.64
C TYR A 177 -9.39 3.84 7.82
N ILE A 178 -10.42 3.04 8.07
CA ILE A 178 -11.72 3.26 7.43
C ILE A 178 -12.29 4.61 7.89
N THR A 179 -12.47 5.54 6.96
CA THR A 179 -12.98 6.88 7.25
C THR A 179 -14.49 6.99 6.98
N ASN A 180 -14.96 6.36 5.91
CA ASN A 180 -16.35 6.43 5.50
C ASN A 180 -16.76 5.19 4.69
N LYS A 181 -18.06 5.01 4.49
CA LYS A 181 -18.62 3.96 3.65
C LYS A 181 -19.86 4.44 2.92
N GLY A 182 -20.15 3.88 1.76
CA GLY A 182 -21.40 4.12 1.05
C GLY A 182 -21.86 2.95 0.21
N LYS A 183 -23.16 2.96 -0.14
CA LYS A 183 -23.78 1.83 -0.86
C LYS A 183 -23.41 1.81 -2.34
N TYR A 184 -23.18 2.97 -2.95
CA TYR A 184 -22.92 3.11 -4.37
C TYR A 184 -22.14 4.40 -4.66
N PHE A 185 -21.29 4.35 -5.68
CA PHE A 185 -20.73 5.53 -6.33
C PHE A 185 -20.65 5.28 -7.84
N TYR A 186 -20.57 6.37 -8.61
CA TYR A 186 -20.30 6.31 -10.04
C TYR A 186 -19.29 7.39 -10.42
N SER A 187 -18.29 7.04 -11.23
CA SER A 187 -17.30 7.96 -11.75
C SER A 187 -17.52 8.17 -13.24
N ASN A 188 -17.97 9.37 -13.61
CA ASN A 188 -18.12 9.79 -15.01
C ASN A 188 -16.77 9.78 -15.76
N LYS A 189 -15.65 10.00 -15.05
CA LYS A 189 -14.31 9.97 -15.64
C LYS A 189 -13.94 8.58 -16.17
N TYR A 190 -14.35 7.53 -15.46
CA TYR A 190 -14.01 6.15 -15.80
C TYR A 190 -15.18 5.38 -16.42
N ASN A 191 -16.36 5.98 -16.51
CA ASN A 191 -17.62 5.31 -16.86
C ASN A 191 -17.86 4.01 -16.06
N GLN A 192 -17.46 4.04 -14.79
CA GLN A 192 -17.51 2.90 -13.88
C GLN A 192 -17.97 3.36 -12.49
N GLY A 193 -18.79 2.55 -11.85
CA GLY A 193 -19.16 2.68 -10.46
C GLY A 193 -18.75 1.47 -9.63
N GLY A 194 -19.15 1.47 -8.37
CA GLY A 194 -18.95 0.36 -7.46
C GLY A 194 -19.99 0.38 -6.35
N ARG A 195 -20.25 -0.80 -5.77
CA ARG A 195 -21.16 -0.96 -4.63
C ARG A 195 -20.42 -1.26 -3.35
N TYR A 196 -21.05 -0.88 -2.24
CA TYR A 196 -20.61 -1.15 -0.86
C TYR A 196 -19.17 -0.71 -0.63
N TYR A 197 -18.87 0.54 -1.00
CA TYR A 197 -17.51 1.06 -0.90
C TYR A 197 -17.14 1.38 0.54
N ILE A 198 -15.85 1.23 0.82
CA ILE A 198 -15.16 1.63 2.05
C ILE A 198 -14.08 2.61 1.65
N LYS A 199 -14.16 3.85 2.14
CA LYS A 199 -13.16 4.89 1.91
C LYS A 199 -12.07 4.80 2.98
N PHE A 200 -10.82 4.78 2.55
CA PHE A 200 -9.66 4.76 3.46
C PHE A 200 -8.68 5.90 3.21
N PHE A 201 -8.66 6.48 2.00
CA PHE A 201 -7.81 7.61 1.67
C PHE A 201 -8.33 8.33 0.43
N ALA A 202 -8.61 9.63 0.48
CA ALA A 202 -9.04 10.48 -0.64
C ALA A 202 -10.10 9.79 -1.55
N ASN A 203 -9.74 9.47 -2.79
CA ASN A 203 -10.58 8.73 -3.75
C ASN A 203 -10.24 7.22 -3.85
N TYR A 204 -9.41 6.71 -2.95
CA TYR A 204 -9.07 5.30 -2.84
C TYR A 204 -10.09 4.59 -1.96
N LEU A 205 -10.72 3.59 -2.56
CA LEU A 205 -11.82 2.85 -2.00
C LEU A 205 -11.51 1.35 -2.07
N ILE A 206 -11.99 0.58 -1.09
CA ILE A 206 -12.30 -0.84 -1.28
C ILE A 206 -13.74 -0.91 -1.76
N HIS A 207 -14.03 -1.54 -2.90
CA HIS A 207 -15.40 -1.62 -3.43
C HIS A 207 -15.63 -2.90 -4.24
N SER A 208 -16.89 -3.19 -4.59
CA SER A 208 -17.22 -4.32 -5.46
C SER A 208 -16.47 -4.27 -6.79
N ILE A 209 -16.44 -5.38 -7.53
CA ILE A 209 -16.20 -5.36 -8.97
C ILE A 209 -16.99 -4.22 -9.65
N PRO A 210 -16.40 -3.53 -10.66
CA PRO A 210 -17.02 -2.38 -11.29
C PRO A 210 -18.41 -2.67 -11.84
N VAL A 211 -19.27 -1.66 -11.74
CA VAL A 211 -20.63 -1.69 -12.30
C VAL A 211 -20.82 -0.54 -13.27
N ASP A 212 -21.72 -0.72 -14.24
CA ASP A 212 -22.11 0.34 -15.18
C ASP A 212 -23.01 1.41 -14.50
N LYS A 213 -23.45 2.40 -15.27
CA LYS A 213 -24.34 3.48 -14.81
C LYS A 213 -25.71 2.98 -14.31
N ASN A 214 -26.16 1.83 -14.80
CA ASN A 214 -27.41 1.19 -14.40
C ASN A 214 -27.19 0.25 -13.20
N GLY A 215 -25.94 0.04 -12.80
CA GLY A 215 -25.55 -0.85 -11.73
C GLY A 215 -25.45 -2.32 -12.14
N ASN A 216 -25.32 -2.65 -13.42
CA ASN A 216 -24.99 -4.02 -13.84
C ASN A 216 -23.49 -4.27 -13.67
N ILE A 217 -23.09 -5.49 -13.33
CA ILE A 217 -21.67 -5.85 -13.28
C ILE A 217 -21.08 -5.75 -14.69
N ILE A 218 -19.91 -5.14 -14.78
CA ILE A 218 -19.13 -5.13 -16.03
C ILE A 218 -18.32 -6.43 -16.05
N GLU A 219 -18.78 -7.44 -16.82
CA GLU A 219 -18.18 -8.78 -16.81
C GLU A 219 -16.69 -8.77 -17.16
N GLU A 220 -16.24 -7.93 -18.10
CA GLU A 220 -14.82 -7.78 -18.44
C GLU A 220 -13.94 -7.36 -17.24
N GLU A 221 -14.50 -6.61 -16.29
CA GLU A 221 -13.76 -6.18 -15.10
C GLU A 221 -13.80 -7.24 -13.99
N LYS A 222 -14.80 -8.10 -14.00
CA LYS A 222 -14.90 -9.26 -13.10
C LYS A 222 -13.87 -10.32 -13.44
N ASP A 223 -13.62 -10.56 -14.72
CA ASP A 223 -12.61 -11.53 -15.19
C ASP A 223 -11.18 -11.13 -14.83
N LYS A 224 -10.96 -9.85 -14.50
CA LYS A 224 -9.66 -9.33 -14.05
C LYS A 224 -9.42 -9.49 -12.54
N LEU A 225 -10.40 -10.01 -11.79
CA LEU A 225 -10.29 -10.18 -10.35
C LEU A 225 -9.11 -11.12 -10.00
N GLY A 226 -8.27 -10.72 -9.05
CA GLY A 226 -7.04 -11.42 -8.70
C GLY A 226 -5.79 -10.87 -9.38
N PHE A 227 -5.92 -9.86 -10.24
CA PHE A 227 -4.79 -9.18 -10.87
C PHE A 227 -4.77 -7.68 -10.56
N PRO A 228 -3.59 -7.04 -10.47
CA PRO A 228 -3.46 -5.60 -10.22
C PRO A 228 -3.83 -4.79 -11.46
N THR A 229 -5.12 -4.51 -11.65
CA THR A 229 -5.68 -3.92 -12.88
C THR A 229 -6.43 -2.59 -12.68
N SER A 230 -6.59 -2.15 -11.44
CA SER A 230 -7.40 -0.98 -11.12
C SER A 230 -6.65 0.35 -11.31
N HIS A 231 -7.37 1.45 -11.12
CA HIS A 231 -6.82 2.82 -11.08
C HIS A 231 -6.46 3.29 -9.66
N GLY A 232 -6.21 2.37 -8.74
CA GLY A 232 -5.76 2.63 -7.35
C GLY A 232 -6.69 2.08 -6.29
N CYS A 233 -7.99 1.95 -6.60
CA CYS A 233 -8.95 1.30 -5.69
C CYS A 233 -8.68 -0.21 -5.56
N ILE A 234 -9.21 -0.81 -4.50
CA ILE A 234 -9.13 -2.24 -4.26
C ILE A 234 -10.50 -2.84 -4.59
N ARG A 235 -10.57 -3.59 -5.69
CA ARG A 235 -11.79 -4.25 -6.15
C ARG A 235 -11.90 -5.62 -5.49
N VAL A 236 -13.09 -5.99 -5.03
CA VAL A 236 -13.39 -7.30 -4.44
C VAL A 236 -14.70 -7.85 -5.00
N PRO A 237 -15.01 -9.16 -4.86
CA PRO A 237 -16.32 -9.69 -5.22
C PRO A 237 -17.49 -8.90 -4.60
N MET A 238 -18.64 -8.88 -5.28
CA MET A 238 -19.84 -8.15 -4.83
C MET A 238 -20.28 -8.57 -3.42
N GLU A 239 -20.29 -9.88 -3.14
CA GLU A 239 -20.68 -10.39 -1.83
C GLU A 239 -19.65 -10.03 -0.74
N ASP A 240 -18.37 -10.00 -1.10
CA ASP A 240 -17.30 -9.62 -0.19
C ASP A 240 -17.31 -8.12 0.12
N SER A 241 -17.58 -7.24 -0.86
CA SER A 241 -17.74 -5.81 -0.59
C SER A 241 -18.94 -5.55 0.32
N LYS A 242 -20.07 -6.22 0.07
CA LYS A 242 -21.26 -6.15 0.94
C LYS A 242 -20.96 -6.64 2.34
N TRP A 243 -20.22 -7.74 2.49
CA TRP A 243 -19.81 -8.27 3.78
C TRP A 243 -18.88 -7.29 4.52
N LEU A 244 -17.85 -6.77 3.86
CA LEU A 244 -16.93 -5.78 4.45
C LEU A 244 -17.69 -4.53 4.92
N TYR A 245 -18.58 -4.01 4.06
CA TYR A 245 -19.41 -2.84 4.35
C TYR A 245 -20.26 -3.03 5.60
N ARG A 246 -20.86 -4.22 5.79
CA ARG A 246 -21.73 -4.52 6.94
C ARG A 246 -20.96 -4.82 8.22
N ASN A 247 -19.81 -5.50 8.13
CA ASN A 247 -19.18 -6.11 9.30
C ASN A 247 -17.97 -5.35 9.86
N ILE A 248 -17.27 -4.53 9.07
CA ILE A 248 -15.99 -3.95 9.47
C ILE A 248 -16.14 -2.48 9.81
N PRO A 249 -16.19 -2.05 11.09
CA PRO A 249 -16.58 -0.70 11.48
C PRO A 249 -15.64 0.40 10.95
N ASN A 250 -16.13 1.65 10.91
CA ASN A 250 -15.25 2.80 10.71
C ASN A 250 -14.15 2.82 11.78
N LYS A 251 -13.01 3.43 11.47
CA LYS A 251 -11.77 3.43 12.27
C LYS A 251 -11.07 2.07 12.38
N SER A 252 -11.57 1.01 11.74
CA SER A 252 -10.80 -0.23 11.60
C SER A 252 -9.54 0.03 10.78
N LEU A 253 -8.47 -0.65 11.16
CA LEU A 253 -7.18 -0.58 10.49
C LEU A 253 -7.21 -1.21 9.11
N ILE A 254 -6.49 -0.59 8.17
CA ILE A 254 -6.13 -1.17 6.89
C ILE A 254 -4.60 -1.13 6.74
N ILE A 255 -3.98 -2.27 6.52
CA ILE A 255 -2.56 -2.38 6.18
C ILE A 255 -2.46 -2.74 4.71
N ILE A 256 -1.68 -2.00 3.94
CA ILE A 256 -1.42 -2.29 2.53
C ILE A 256 0.09 -2.48 2.35
N HIS A 257 0.49 -3.67 1.91
CA HIS A 257 1.88 -4.08 1.76
C HIS A 257 2.11 -4.86 0.45
N TYR A 258 3.38 -5.03 0.07
CA TYR A 258 3.78 -6.04 -0.91
C TYR A 258 3.92 -7.40 -0.26
#